data_AF-A0A3P5XG13-F1
#
_entry.id   AF-A0A3P5XG13-F1
#
_cell.length_a   1.000
_cell.length_b   1.000
_cell.length_c   1.000
_cell.angle_alpha   90.00
_cell.angle_beta   90.00
_cell.angle_gamma   90.00
#
_symmetry.space_group_name_H-M   'P 1'
#
loop_
_entity.id
_entity.type
_entity.pdbx_description
1 polymer ?
#
loop_
_entity_poly.entity_id
_entity_poly.type
_entity_poly.pdbx_seq_one_letter_code
_entity_poly.pdbx_strand_id
1 'polypeptide(L)'
;MGKNTLKTSFGKWIVPNNFGRFQKTINLHKRDHYTRKLTTQSFVLLMFYSHLNEMESLYAMEASITDDNLQNALGFRFYVNHRFLAIQEK
;
A
#
# COMPACT_ATOMS: atom_id res chain seq x y z
N MET A 1 21.13 25.72 4.11
CA MET A 1 21.43 24.27 4.19
C MET A 1 20.09 23.53 4.29
N GLY A 2 19.58 23.01 3.18
CA GLY A 2 18.21 22.48 3.08
C GLY A 2 18.11 21.07 3.68
N LYS A 3 17.25 20.91 4.69
CA LYS A 3 16.98 19.63 5.35
C LYS A 3 16.41 18.65 4.33
N ASN A 4 17.24 17.76 3.78
CA ASN A 4 16.79 16.58 3.05
C ASN A 4 16.15 15.62 4.07
N THR A 5 14.90 15.89 4.46
CA THR A 5 14.11 14.97 5.28
C THR A 5 13.91 13.66 4.53
N LEU A 6 13.78 12.54 5.26
CA LEU A 6 13.46 11.22 4.70
C LEU A 6 12.33 11.30 3.67
N LYS A 7 11.26 12.06 3.98
CA LYS A 7 10.13 12.32 3.08
C LYS A 7 10.55 12.96 1.74
N THR A 8 11.43 13.97 1.76
CA THR A 8 11.97 14.61 0.54
C THR A 8 12.93 13.74 -0.26
N SER A 9 13.80 12.97 0.40
CA SER A 9 14.73 12.06 -0.28
C SER A 9 13.98 10.89 -0.92
N PHE A 10 12.93 10.41 -0.26
CA PHE A 10 12.10 9.32 -0.74
C PHE A 10 11.14 9.76 -1.85
N GLY A 11 10.54 10.96 -1.73
CA GLY A 11 9.78 11.57 -2.82
C GLY A 11 10.63 11.75 -4.08
N LYS A 12 11.88 12.19 -3.94
CA LYS A 12 12.86 12.27 -5.04
C LYS A 12 13.24 10.89 -5.61
N TRP A 13 13.08 9.80 -4.87
CA TRP A 13 13.29 8.44 -5.35
C TRP A 13 12.05 7.87 -6.07
N ILE A 14 10.83 8.24 -5.66
CA ILE A 14 9.57 7.85 -6.32
C ILE A 14 9.36 8.60 -7.63
N VAL A 15 9.67 9.90 -7.69
CA VAL A 15 9.49 10.74 -8.90
C VAL A 15 10.16 10.16 -10.17
N PRO A 16 11.41 9.63 -10.11
CA PRO A 16 12.04 8.97 -11.25
C PRO A 16 11.71 7.48 -11.35
N ASN A 17 11.11 6.86 -10.32
CA ASN A 17 10.60 5.50 -10.40
C ASN A 17 9.39 5.48 -11.32
N ASN A 18 9.71 5.25 -12.58
CA ASN A 18 8.78 5.08 -13.68
C ASN A 18 7.83 3.93 -13.35
N PHE A 19 6.69 4.22 -12.72
CA PHE A 19 5.63 3.25 -12.46
C PHE A 19 5.26 2.46 -13.73
N GLY A 20 5.47 3.03 -14.92
CA GLY A 20 5.39 2.31 -16.19
C GLY A 20 6.39 1.17 -16.36
N ARG A 21 7.67 1.33 -15.97
CA ARG A 21 8.66 0.23 -15.95
C ARG A 21 8.34 -0.79 -14.87
N PHE A 22 7.93 -0.33 -13.69
CA PHE A 22 7.53 -1.19 -12.59
C PHE A 22 6.32 -2.06 -12.98
N GLN A 23 5.29 -1.48 -13.60
CA GLN A 23 4.14 -2.21 -14.12
C GLN A 23 4.52 -3.19 -15.22
N LYS A 24 5.45 -2.82 -16.11
CA LYS A 24 5.98 -3.75 -17.13
C LYS A 24 6.65 -4.96 -16.49
N THR A 25 7.43 -4.77 -15.42
CA THR A 25 8.07 -5.86 -14.67
C THR A 25 7.04 -6.75 -13.96
N ILE A 26 6.03 -6.15 -13.30
CA ILE A 26 4.91 -6.88 -12.68
C ILE A 26 4.21 -7.77 -13.72
N ASN A 27 3.88 -7.20 -14.88
CA ASN A 27 3.18 -7.88 -15.96
C ASN A 27 4.05 -8.98 -16.58
N LEU A 28 5.33 -8.70 -16.85
CA LEU A 28 6.28 -9.66 -17.42
C LEU A 28 6.41 -10.91 -16.55
N HIS A 29 6.46 -10.72 -15.22
CA HIS A 29 6.60 -11.82 -14.26
C HIS A 29 5.28 -12.35 -13.74
N LYS A 30 4.13 -11.87 -14.25
CA LYS A 30 2.79 -12.29 -13.82
C LYS A 30 2.60 -12.23 -12.30
N ARG A 31 3.25 -11.27 -11.63
CA ARG A 31 3.27 -11.14 -10.16
C ARG A 31 1.86 -10.99 -9.59
N ASP A 32 0.98 -10.34 -10.34
CA ASP A 32 -0.42 -10.11 -9.95
C ASP A 32 -1.42 -11.11 -10.56
N HIS A 33 -0.94 -12.18 -11.18
CA HIS A 33 -1.83 -13.13 -11.86
C HIS A 33 -2.77 -13.88 -10.89
N TYR A 34 -2.31 -14.12 -9.66
CA TYR A 34 -3.08 -14.80 -8.62
C TYR A 34 -3.51 -13.87 -7.47
N THR A 35 -3.15 -12.58 -7.51
CA THR A 35 -3.56 -11.63 -6.48
C THR A 35 -4.93 -11.03 -6.82
N ARG A 36 -5.97 -11.46 -6.09
CA ARG A 36 -7.36 -10.99 -6.34
C ARG A 36 -7.69 -9.62 -5.74
N LYS A 37 -6.94 -9.18 -4.73
CA LYS A 37 -7.34 -8.04 -3.89
C LYS A 37 -6.21 -7.05 -3.59
N LEU A 38 -4.95 -7.50 -3.55
CA LEU A 38 -3.81 -6.66 -3.24
C LEU A 38 -2.76 -6.82 -4.33
N THR A 39 -2.74 -5.89 -5.28
CA THR A 39 -1.75 -5.88 -6.36
C THR A 39 -0.36 -5.57 -5.81
N THR A 40 0.68 -5.93 -6.54
CA THR A 40 2.07 -5.64 -6.19
C THR A 40 2.28 -4.13 -6.07
N GLN A 41 1.63 -3.34 -6.93
CA GLN A 41 1.65 -1.89 -6.84
C GLN A 41 0.97 -1.38 -5.57
N SER A 42 -0.24 -1.86 -5.27
CA SER A 42 -0.97 -1.50 -4.06
C SER A 42 -0.18 -1.83 -2.80
N PHE A 43 0.47 -3.00 -2.75
CA PHE A 43 1.32 -3.41 -1.63
C PHE A 43 2.53 -2.48 -1.48
N VAL A 44 3.23 -2.14 -2.57
CA VAL A 44 4.38 -1.23 -2.50
C VAL A 44 3.97 0.17 -2.04
N LEU A 45 2.84 0.68 -2.54
CA LEU A 45 2.29 1.97 -2.10
C LEU A 45 1.90 1.95 -0.62
N LEU A 46 1.33 0.84 -0.13
CA LEU A 46 1.01 0.64 1.28
C LEU A 46 2.27 0.64 2.15
N MET A 47 3.32 -0.05 1.73
CA MET A 47 4.61 -0.07 2.44
C MET A 47 5.27 1.31 2.47
N PHE A 48 5.07 2.13 1.44
CA PHE A 48 5.53 3.52 1.46
C PHE A 48 4.71 4.37 2.42
N TYR A 49 3.39 4.23 2.38
CA TYR A 49 2.51 4.92 3.31
C TYR A 49 2.88 4.58 4.77
N SER A 50 3.12 3.32 5.09
CA SER A 50 3.50 2.92 6.45
C SER A 50 4.85 3.48 6.87
N HIS A 51 5.85 3.49 5.99
CA HIS A 51 7.14 4.10 6.29
C HIS A 51 7.05 5.61 6.48
N LEU A 52 6.26 6.32 5.67
CA LEU A 52 6.11 7.78 5.76
C LEU A 52 5.35 8.23 7.02
N ASN A 53 4.49 7.36 7.54
CA ASN A 53 3.73 7.57 8.77
C ASN A 53 4.37 6.88 9.99
N GLU A 54 5.59 6.36 9.83
CA GLU A 54 6.37 5.74 10.92
C GLU A 54 5.56 4.67 11.68
N MET A 55 4.79 3.87 10.94
CA MET A 55 3.92 2.86 11.54
C MET A 55 4.76 1.77 12.22
N GLU A 56 4.51 1.60 13.52
CA GLU A 56 5.33 0.74 14.38
C GLU A 56 4.92 -0.75 14.33
N SER A 57 3.75 -1.07 13.75
CA SER A 57 3.24 -2.44 13.74
C SER A 57 2.35 -2.75 12.55
N LEU A 58 2.24 -4.05 12.24
CA LEU A 58 1.28 -4.56 11.26
C LEU A 58 -0.17 -4.27 11.69
N TYR A 59 -0.44 -4.24 13.00
CA TYR A 59 -1.76 -3.91 13.54
C TYR A 59 -2.15 -2.45 13.26
N ALA A 60 -1.20 -1.51 13.41
CA ALA A 60 -1.43 -0.12 13.02
C ALA A 60 -1.65 0.03 11.50
N MET A 61 -0.93 -0.75 10.70
CA MET A 61 -1.15 -0.80 9.25
C MET A 61 -2.52 -1.38 8.89
N GLU A 62 -2.96 -2.46 9.52
CA GLU A 62 -4.28 -3.07 9.34
C GLU A 62 -5.40 -2.08 9.69
N ALA A 63 -5.29 -1.40 10.83
CA ALA A 63 -6.26 -0.37 11.22
C ALA A 63 -6.35 0.74 10.17
N SER A 64 -5.21 1.20 9.64
CA SER A 64 -5.18 2.26 8.61
C SER A 64 -5.80 1.84 7.29
N ILE A 65 -5.67 0.56 6.91
CA ILE A 65 -6.19 -0.01 5.67
C ILE A 65 -7.73 0.01 5.63
N THR A 66 -8.40 0.06 6.78
CA THR A 66 -9.86 0.13 6.83
C THR A 66 -10.41 1.46 6.30
N ASP A 67 -9.57 2.50 6.18
CA ASP A 67 -9.95 3.80 5.63
C ASP A 67 -10.21 3.72 4.11
N ASP A 68 -11.42 4.10 3.70
CA ASP A 68 -11.85 4.06 2.29
C ASP A 68 -11.04 5.01 1.39
N ASN A 69 -10.57 6.16 1.89
CA ASN A 69 -9.77 7.09 1.10
C ASN A 69 -8.38 6.51 0.84
N LEU A 70 -7.78 5.87 1.84
CA LEU A 70 -6.51 5.17 1.69
C LEU A 70 -6.64 4.02 0.69
N GLN A 71 -7.68 3.20 0.80
CA GLN A 71 -7.97 2.13 -0.15
C GLN A 71 -8.06 2.64 -1.60
N ASN A 72 -8.84 3.70 -1.81
CA ASN A 72 -8.97 4.34 -3.12
C ASN A 72 -7.63 4.87 -3.63
N ALA A 73 -6.83 5.51 -2.78
CA ALA A 73 -5.50 6.01 -3.14
C ALA A 73 -4.51 4.89 -3.49
N LEU A 74 -4.63 3.73 -2.84
CA LEU A 74 -3.80 2.54 -3.09
C LEU A 74 -4.31 1.69 -4.25
N GLY A 75 -5.48 2.01 -4.81
CA GLY A 75 -6.05 1.33 -5.98
C GLY A 75 -6.60 -0.07 -5.69
N PHE A 76 -7.00 -0.35 -4.46
CA PHE A 76 -7.67 -1.60 -4.10
C PHE A 76 -8.86 -1.35 -3.19
N ARG A 77 -9.75 -2.35 -3.04
CA ARG A 77 -10.86 -2.28 -2.10
C ARG A 77 -11.00 -3.56 -1.31
N PHE A 78 -11.01 -3.46 0.02
CA PHE A 78 -11.46 -4.54 0.88
C PHE A 78 -12.99 -4.50 0.95
N TYR A 79 -13.62 -5.59 0.55
CA TYR A 79 -14.99 -5.84 0.99
C TYR A 79 -14.89 -6.38 2.41
N VAL A 80 -15.20 -5.54 3.40
CA VAL A 80 -15.43 -6.01 4.77
C VAL A 80 -16.65 -6.91 4.72
N ASN A 81 -16.42 -8.22 4.82
CA ASN A 81 -17.51 -9.17 4.93
C ASN A 81 -17.98 -9.13 6.38
N HIS A 82 -19.12 -8.47 6.65
CA HIS A 82 -19.70 -8.32 7.99
C HIS A 82 -19.88 -9.63 8.77
N ARG A 83 -19.77 -10.81 8.12
CA ARG A 83 -19.70 -12.13 8.79
C ARG A 83 -18.47 -12.35 9.67
N PHE A 84 -17.33 -11.71 9.39
CA PHE A 84 -16.10 -11.92 10.18
C PHE A 84 -16.10 -11.13 11.50
N LEU A 85 -16.75 -9.97 11.54
CA LEU A 85 -16.86 -9.16 12.76
C LEU A 85 -17.75 -9.84 13.81
N ALA A 86 -18.78 -10.58 13.38
CA ALA A 86 -19.68 -11.32 14.28
C ALA A 86 -19.02 -12.52 15.01
N ILE A 87 -17.79 -12.91 14.64
CA ILE A 87 -17.05 -14.01 15.28
C ILE A 87 -16.12 -13.47 16.39
N GLN A 88 -15.74 -12.19 16.34
CA GLN A 88 -14.86 -11.56 17.34
C GLN A 88 -15.64 -10.96 18.54
N GLU A 89 -16.97 -10.94 18.48
CA GLU A 89 -17.87 -10.48 19.56
C GLU A 89 -18.50 -11.63 20.37
N LYS A 90 -17.97 -12.85 20.29
CA LYS A 90 -18.37 -14.01 21.12
C LYS A 90 -17.19 -14.57 21.90
#